data_AF-A0AAT9EAN5-F1
#
_entry.id   AF-A0AAT9EAN5-F1
#
_cell.length_a   1.000
_cell.length_b   1.000
_cell.length_c   1.000
_cell.angle_alpha   90.00
_cell.angle_beta   90.00
_cell.angle_gamma   90.00
#
_symmetry.space_group_name_H-M   'P 1'
#
loop_
_entity.id
_entity.type
_entity.pdbx_description
1 polymer ?
#
loop_
_entity_poly.entity_id
_entity_poly.type
_entity_poly.pdbx_seq_one_letter_code
_entity_poly.pdbx_strand_id
1 'polypeptide(L)'
;MGDHFGKGLLAGLKAENLKPETELSRFCSDYKRGFVLGYAHHLAQRCGDENRAAFEAGQLSRAYGLGSEPMSEFFSGGDSRLAEKFFRAGYNRPTQG
;
A
#
# COMPACT_ATOMS: atom_id res chain seq x y z
N MET A 1 -3.40 -8.34 22.68
CA MET A 1 -2.92 -8.22 21.29
C MET A 1 -3.66 -7.04 20.67
N GLY A 2 -2.96 -6.04 20.14
CA GLY A 2 -3.60 -4.89 19.51
C GLY A 2 -3.76 -5.12 18.02
N ASP A 3 -4.87 -4.69 17.42
CA ASP A 3 -5.06 -4.71 15.96
C ASP A 3 -4.19 -3.66 15.26
N HIS A 4 -2.88 -3.92 15.21
CA HIS A 4 -1.91 -3.03 14.55
C HIS A 4 -2.24 -2.86 13.07
N PHE A 5 -2.66 -3.94 12.41
CA PHE A 5 -3.15 -3.90 11.02
C PHE A 5 -4.35 -2.97 10.87
N GLY A 6 -5.41 -3.15 11.67
CA GLY A 6 -6.62 -2.32 11.59
C GLY A 6 -6.33 -0.84 11.89
N LYS A 7 -5.46 -0.55 12.86
CA LYS A 7 -4.99 0.82 13.14
C LYS A 7 -4.23 1.41 11.96
N GLY A 8 -3.39 0.62 11.30
CA GLY A 8 -2.69 0.99 10.07
C GLY A 8 -3.68 1.31 8.96
N LEU A 9 -4.65 0.41 8.72
CA LEU A 9 -5.69 0.55 7.71
C LEU A 9 -6.48 1.85 7.86
N LEU A 10 -6.96 2.14 9.06
CA LEU A 10 -7.66 3.39 9.35
C LEU A 10 -6.77 4.63 9.16
N ALA A 11 -5.48 4.54 9.49
CA ALA A 11 -4.53 5.62 9.26
C ALA A 11 -4.29 5.87 7.77
N GLY A 12 -4.20 4.81 6.96
CA GLY A 12 -4.09 4.90 5.50
C GLY A 12 -5.34 5.49 4.85
N LEU A 13 -6.53 5.08 5.31
CA LEU A 13 -7.82 5.60 4.82
C LEU A 13 -8.01 7.11 5.09
N LYS A 14 -7.39 7.61 6.16
CA LYS A 14 -7.41 9.03 6.55
C LYS A 14 -6.22 9.81 6.02
N ALA A 15 -5.25 9.16 5.37
CA ALA A 15 -4.05 9.82 4.90
C ALA A 15 -4.36 10.62 3.63
N GLU A 16 -4.35 11.94 3.76
CA GLU A 16 -4.51 12.84 2.61
C GLU A 16 -3.31 12.81 1.67
N ASN A 17 -2.13 12.49 2.22
CA ASN A 17 -0.83 12.42 1.53
C ASN A 17 0.01 11.24 2.05
N LEU A 18 1.02 10.87 1.24
CA LEU A 18 2.01 9.87 1.60
C LEU A 18 2.76 10.28 2.87
N LYS A 19 2.81 9.37 3.84
CA LYS A 19 3.68 9.55 5.00
C LYS A 19 5.12 9.20 4.63
N PRO A 20 6.11 9.99 5.06
CA PRO A 20 7.51 9.64 4.82
C PRO A 20 7.87 8.32 5.52
N GLU A 21 8.78 7.57 4.90
CA GLU A 21 9.28 6.28 5.42
C GLU A 21 9.77 6.38 6.88
N THR A 22 10.39 7.51 7.23
CA THR A 22 10.89 7.82 8.58
C THR A 22 9.79 7.88 9.64
N GLU A 23 8.57 8.30 9.27
CA GLU A 23 7.43 8.23 10.19
C GLU A 23 6.95 6.80 10.39
N LEU A 24 6.96 6.00 9.33
CA LEU A 24 6.42 4.64 9.35
C LEU A 24 7.42 3.59 9.85
N SER A 25 8.71 3.91 9.87
CA SER A 25 9.79 3.03 10.35
C SER A 25 9.60 2.60 11.81
N ARG A 26 8.97 3.44 12.64
CA ARG A 26 8.67 3.15 14.06
C ARG A 26 7.57 2.09 14.26
N PHE A 27 6.85 1.71 13.22
CA PHE A 27 5.73 0.79 13.30
C PHE A 27 6.09 -0.61 12.77
N CYS A 28 5.42 -1.63 13.30
CA CYS A 28 5.59 -3.00 12.84
C CYS A 28 5.04 -3.22 11.42
N SER A 29 5.44 -4.33 10.80
CA SER A 29 5.02 -4.71 9.46
C SER A 29 3.50 -4.77 9.29
N ASP A 30 2.76 -5.22 10.30
CA ASP A 30 1.29 -5.31 10.21
C ASP A 30 0.63 -3.94 10.11
N TYR A 31 1.11 -2.96 10.90
CA TYR A 31 0.63 -1.58 10.77
C TYR A 31 0.96 -0.99 9.41
N LYS A 32 2.18 -1.20 8.92
CA LYS A 32 2.63 -0.71 7.60
C LYS A 32 1.79 -1.32 6.47
N ARG A 33 1.51 -2.64 6.52
CA ARG A 33 0.63 -3.34 5.56
C ARG A 33 -0.76 -2.73 5.56
N GLY A 34 -1.37 -2.59 6.74
CA GLY A 34 -2.68 -1.96 6.89
C GLY A 34 -2.68 -0.56 6.30
N PHE A 35 -1.69 0.27 6.63
CA PHE A 35 -1.55 1.63 6.12
C PHE A 35 -1.51 1.68 4.59
N VAL A 36 -0.68 0.84 3.95
CA VAL A 36 -0.58 0.82 2.48
C VAL A 36 -1.91 0.43 1.84
N LEU A 37 -2.62 -0.58 2.38
CA LEU A 37 -3.92 -1.00 1.84
C LEU A 37 -4.99 0.08 2.01
N GLY A 38 -5.02 0.73 3.19
CA GLY A 38 -5.97 1.81 3.46
C GLY A 38 -5.74 3.01 2.55
N TYR A 39 -4.46 3.36 2.34
CA TYR A 39 -4.08 4.45 1.44
C TYR A 39 -4.43 4.13 -0.02
N ALA A 40 -4.12 2.92 -0.49
CA ALA A 40 -4.46 2.48 -1.83
C ALA A 40 -5.98 2.54 -2.08
N HIS A 41 -6.78 2.06 -1.12
CA HIS A 41 -8.24 2.08 -1.23
C HIS A 41 -8.79 3.52 -1.20
N HIS A 42 -8.24 4.40 -0.37
CA HIS A 42 -8.60 5.82 -0.35
C HIS A 42 -8.25 6.51 -1.69
N LEU A 43 -7.06 6.24 -2.23
CA LEU A 43 -6.60 6.79 -3.49
C LEU A 43 -7.45 6.30 -4.67
N ALA A 44 -7.78 5.00 -4.70
CA ALA A 44 -8.65 4.42 -5.72
C ALA A 44 -10.03 5.10 -5.73
N GLN A 45 -10.64 5.32 -4.56
CA GLN A 45 -11.93 6.03 -4.46
C GLN A 45 -11.83 7.49 -4.87
N ARG A 46 -10.74 8.19 -4.55
CA ARG A 46 -10.55 9.60 -4.89
C ARG A 46 -10.25 9.83 -6.37
N CYS A 47 -9.44 8.97 -6.98
CA CYS A 47 -9.03 9.11 -8.37
C CYS A 47 -9.90 8.32 -9.35
N GLY A 48 -10.69 7.35 -8.87
CA GLY A 48 -11.43 6.42 -9.73
C GLY A 48 -10.53 5.45 -10.50
N ASP A 49 -9.29 5.26 -10.07
CA ASP A 49 -8.29 4.43 -10.76
C ASP A 49 -7.60 3.48 -9.79
N GLU A 50 -8.10 2.24 -9.75
CA GLU A 50 -7.55 1.16 -8.93
C GLU A 50 -6.15 0.71 -9.36
N ASN A 51 -5.83 0.80 -10.66
CA ASN A 51 -4.52 0.38 -11.18
C ASN A 51 -3.43 1.35 -10.73
N ARG A 52 -3.71 2.66 -10.82
CA ARG A 52 -2.82 3.69 -10.28
C ARG A 52 -2.63 3.52 -8.78
N ALA A 53 -3.71 3.30 -8.04
CA ALA A 53 -3.64 3.08 -6.61
C ALA A 53 -2.79 1.85 -6.24
N ALA A 54 -2.96 0.75 -6.97
CA ALA A 54 -2.16 -0.46 -6.78
C ALA A 54 -0.67 -0.21 -7.10
N PHE A 55 -0.36 0.54 -8.17
CA PHE A 55 1.02 0.92 -8.51
C PHE A 55 1.68 1.74 -7.39
N GLU A 56 0.98 2.75 -6.87
CA GLU A 56 1.49 3.55 -5.76
C GLU A 56 1.68 2.69 -4.49
N ALA A 57 0.74 1.79 -4.19
CA ALA A 57 0.87 0.83 -3.10
C ALA A 57 2.10 -0.08 -3.23
N GLY A 58 2.47 -0.47 -4.45
CA GLY A 58 3.69 -1.22 -4.76
C GLY A 58 4.95 -0.45 -4.37
N GLN A 59 5.04 0.81 -4.79
CA GLN A 59 6.17 1.69 -4.45
C GLN A 59 6.30 1.88 -2.93
N LEU A 60 5.18 2.09 -2.23
CA LEU A 60 5.17 2.24 -0.77
C LEU A 60 5.53 0.96 -0.03
N SER A 61 5.04 -0.18 -0.52
CA SER A 61 5.38 -1.47 0.07
C SER A 61 6.88 -1.69 0.07
N ARG A 62 7.56 -1.34 -1.03
CA ARG A 62 9.02 -1.40 -1.12
C ARG A 62 9.70 -0.41 -0.18
N ALA A 63 9.28 0.86 -0.19
CA ALA A 63 9.83 1.89 0.70
C ALA A 63 9.74 1.47 2.19
N TYR A 64 8.62 0.89 2.60
CA TYR A 64 8.42 0.49 4.00
C TYR A 64 9.05 -0.86 4.38
N GLY A 65 9.76 -1.51 3.44
CA GLY A 65 10.39 -2.81 3.64
C GLY A 65 9.40 -3.97 3.73
N LEU A 66 8.23 -3.85 3.10
CA LEU A 66 7.23 -4.92 3.03
C LEU A 66 7.54 -5.88 1.87
N GLY A 67 7.24 -7.16 2.07
CA GLY A 67 7.37 -8.17 1.02
C GLY A 67 6.35 -7.98 -0.10
N SER A 68 6.78 -8.15 -1.35
CA SER A 68 5.93 -8.02 -2.54
C SER A 68 4.81 -9.06 -2.58
N GLU A 69 5.14 -10.34 -2.35
CA GLU A 69 4.17 -11.44 -2.39
C GLU A 69 2.95 -11.22 -1.48
N PRO A 70 3.11 -11.07 -0.15
CA PRO A 70 1.96 -10.92 0.75
C PRO A 70 1.17 -9.63 0.47
N MET A 71 1.80 -8.60 -0.08
CA MET A 71 1.10 -7.38 -0.46
C MET A 71 0.33 -7.53 -1.78
N SER A 72 0.89 -8.25 -2.75
CA SER A 72 0.27 -8.48 -4.07
C SER A 72 -1.00 -9.32 -4.00
N GLU A 73 -1.10 -10.24 -3.02
CA GLU A 73 -2.30 -11.05 -2.80
C GLU A 73 -3.55 -10.20 -2.55
N PHE A 74 -3.41 -9.06 -1.85
CA PHE A 74 -4.53 -8.14 -1.61
C PHE A 74 -5.06 -7.48 -2.89
N PHE A 75 -4.26 -7.42 -3.95
CA PHE A 75 -4.63 -6.86 -5.26
C PHE A 75 -4.96 -7.96 -6.28
N SER A 76 -4.76 -9.24 -5.94
CA SER A 76 -5.03 -10.39 -6.81
C SER A 76 -6.48 -10.89 -6.70
N GLY A 77 -7.12 -10.67 -5.55
CA GLY A 77 -8.46 -11.20 -5.26
C GLY A 77 -9.67 -10.35 -5.72
N GLY A 78 -9.45 -9.20 -6.36
CA GLY A 78 -10.53 -8.30 -6.83
C GLY A 78 -10.93 -8.52 -8.29
N ASP A 79 -11.97 -7.82 -8.75
CA ASP A 79 -12.45 -7.86 -10.15
C ASP A 79 -11.38 -7.43 -11.17
N SER A 80 -10.45 -6.56 -10.78
CA SER A 80 -9.38 -6.08 -11.64
C SER A 80 -8.13 -6.95 -11.54
N ARG A 81 -8.04 -7.96 -12.41
CA ARG A 81 -6.83 -8.80 -12.60
C ARG A 81 -5.57 -8.01 -13.01
N LEU A 82 -5.73 -6.72 -13.31
CA LEU A 82 -4.64 -5.81 -13.64
C LEU A 82 -4.02 -5.16 -12.39
N ALA A 83 -4.77 -4.96 -11.31
CA ALA A 83 -4.28 -4.27 -10.11
C ALA A 83 -3.02 -4.93 -9.54
N GLU A 84 -2.98 -6.27 -9.46
CA GLU A 84 -1.78 -7.02 -9.05
C GLU A 84 -0.57 -6.74 -9.95
N LYS A 85 -0.76 -6.64 -11.27
CA LYS A 85 0.32 -6.36 -12.23
C LYS A 85 0.86 -4.95 -12.02
N PHE A 86 -0.02 -3.97 -11.83
CA PHE A 86 0.37 -2.59 -11.55
C PHE A 86 1.08 -2.47 -10.20
N PHE A 87 0.61 -3.19 -9.18
CA PHE A 87 1.29 -3.29 -7.89
C PHE A 87 2.72 -3.80 -8.06
N ARG A 88 2.89 -4.95 -8.73
CA ARG A 88 4.23 -5.54 -8.98
C ARG A 88 5.10 -4.59 -9.79
N ALA A 89 4.55 -3.88 -10.78
CA ALA A 89 5.28 -2.88 -11.55
C ALA A 89 5.77 -1.72 -10.66
N GLY A 90 4.92 -1.21 -9.78
CA GLY A 90 5.28 -0.17 -8.81
C GLY A 90 6.34 -0.64 -7.81
N TYR A 91 6.21 -1.87 -7.30
CA TYR A 91 7.18 -2.46 -6.38
C TYR A 91 8.57 -2.63 -7.02
N ASN A 92 8.63 -3.10 -8.26
CA ASN A 92 9.89 -3.32 -8.95
C ASN A 92 10.55 -2.03 -9.46
N ARG A 93 9.80 -0.93 -9.56
CA ARG A 93 10.35 0.35 -10.01
C ARG A 93 11.43 0.81 -9.03
N PRO A 94 12.67 1.09 -9.50
CA PRO A 94 13.68 1.68 -8.65
C PRO A 94 13.21 3.07 -8.22
N THR A 95 13.23 3.33 -6.91
CA THR A 95 13.12 4.69 -6.38
C THR A 95 14.23 5.52 -7.03
N GLN A 96 13.87 6.44 -7.91
CA GLN A 96 14.81 7.40 -8.47
C GLN A 96 15.25 8.28 -7.30
N GLY A 97 16.42 7.97 -6.74
CA GLY A 97 17.14 8.83 -5.79
C GLY A 97 17.80 9.97 -6.54
#